data_AF-A0A2H5ASB8-F1
#
_entry.id   AF-A0A2H5ASB8-F1
#
_cell.length_a   1.000
_cell.length_b   1.000
_cell.length_c   1.000
_cell.angle_alpha   90.00
_cell.angle_beta   90.00
_cell.angle_gamma   90.00
#
_symmetry.space_group_name_H-M   'P 1'
#
loop_
_entity.id
_entity.type
_entity.pdbx_description
1 polymer ?
#
loop_
_entity_poly.entity_id
_entity_poly.type
_entity_poly.pdbx_seq_one_letter_code
_entity_poly.pdbx_strand_id
1 'polypeptide(L)'
;MVNQDIVLRARMKQLSADGRVLRGTDGLWAYRILVQVNPEVYGSKLAHVLVQASHSVAHLPERQAALLTEAVAVARALEPANPYRAKVLARAEQALAALTPPRAS
;
A
#
# COMPACT_ATOMS: atom_id res chain seq x y z
N MET A 1 6.90 8.02 26.97
CA MET A 1 7.30 7.71 25.58
C MET A 1 6.10 7.96 24.65
N VAL A 2 5.74 9.22 24.40
CA VAL A 2 4.59 9.64 23.57
C VAL A 2 4.97 10.96 22.91
N ASN A 3 5.53 10.94 21.70
CA ASN A 3 5.77 12.19 20.95
C ASN A 3 5.87 11.94 19.43
N GLN A 4 6.38 10.79 18.99
CA GLN A 4 6.43 10.45 17.55
C GLN A 4 5.04 10.34 16.92
N ASP A 5 4.06 9.77 17.63
CA ASP A 5 2.68 9.63 17.13
C ASP A 5 2.01 10.99 16.88
N ILE A 6 2.29 11.98 17.74
CA ILE A 6 1.76 13.34 17.63
C ILE A 6 2.42 14.08 16.46
N VAL A 7 3.75 13.97 16.32
CA VAL A 7 4.49 14.57 15.20
C VAL A 7 4.08 13.94 13.87
N LEU A 8 3.88 12.61 13.82
CA LEU A 8 3.37 11.90 12.65
C LEU A 8 1.95 12.36 12.30
N ARG A 9 1.04 12.50 13.28
CA ARG A 9 -0.32 13.01 13.06
C ARG A 9 -0.32 14.47 12.59
N ALA A 10 0.55 15.31 13.14
CA ALA A 10 0.69 16.71 12.73
C ALA A 10 1.21 16.81 11.29
N ARG A 11 2.24 16.04 10.94
CA ARG A 11 2.79 15.97 9.58
C ARG A 11 1.76 15.40 8.60
N MET A 12 0.97 14.42 9.02
CA MET A 12 -0.12 13.84 8.24
C MET A 12 -1.26 14.85 8.01
N LYS A 13 -1.63 15.67 9.00
CA LYS A 13 -2.63 16.74 8.83
C LYS A 13 -2.15 17.77 7.80
N GLN A 14 -0.85 18.06 7.78
CA GLN A 14 -0.21 18.96 6.81
C GLN A 14 -0.14 18.32 5.41
N LEU A 15 0.24 17.04 5.29
CA LEU A 15 0.27 16.31 4.02
C LEU A 15 -1.12 16.00 3.45
N SER A 16 -2.14 15.81 4.30
CA SER A 16 -3.51 15.52 3.87
C SER A 16 -4.27 16.77 3.45
N ALA A 17 -3.87 17.95 3.93
CA ALA A 17 -4.32 19.24 3.39
C ALA A 17 -3.83 19.45 1.94
N ASP A 18 -2.69 18.85 1.61
CA ASP A 18 -2.11 18.85 0.27
C ASP A 18 -2.48 17.56 -0.47
N GLY A 19 -3.77 17.42 -0.83
CA GLY A 19 -4.37 16.20 -1.41
C GLY A 19 -3.71 15.66 -2.68
N ARG A 20 -2.72 16.38 -3.25
CA ARG A 20 -1.88 15.95 -4.38
C ARG A 20 -0.69 15.08 -3.94
N VAL A 21 -0.17 15.25 -2.73
CA VAL A 21 1.00 14.51 -2.22
C VAL A 21 0.65 13.06 -1.86
N LEU A 22 -0.61 12.79 -1.49
CA LEU A 22 -1.08 11.44 -1.14
C LEU A 22 -1.37 10.52 -2.35
N ARG A 23 -1.32 11.03 -3.59
CA ARG A 23 -1.55 10.23 -4.80
C ARG A 23 -0.26 9.78 -5.50
N GLY A 24 0.89 10.31 -5.10
CA GLY A 24 2.21 10.00 -5.67
C GLY A 24 3.12 9.20 -4.75
N THR A 25 4.38 9.05 -5.16
CA THR A 25 5.47 8.33 -4.47
C THR A 25 5.69 8.81 -3.03
N ASP A 26 5.40 10.08 -2.74
CA ASP A 26 5.57 10.68 -1.41
C ASP A 26 4.53 10.19 -0.39
N GLY A 27 3.30 9.88 -0.84
CA GLY A 27 2.27 9.28 0.00
C GLY A 27 2.60 7.84 0.40
N LEU A 28 3.27 7.09 -0.47
CA LEU A 28 3.69 5.71 -0.19
C LEU A 28 4.69 5.62 0.95
N TRP A 29 5.68 6.52 1.00
CA TRP A 29 6.66 6.54 2.09
C TRP A 29 6.00 6.79 3.45
N ALA A 30 5.03 7.71 3.52
CA ALA A 30 4.28 7.96 4.75
C ALA A 30 3.51 6.71 5.22
N TYR A 31 2.80 6.02 4.32
CA TYR A 31 2.08 4.80 4.69
C TYR A 31 3.01 3.64 5.08
N ARG A 32 4.19 3.53 4.44
CA ARG A 32 5.22 2.54 4.83
C ARG A 32 5.77 2.79 6.24
N ILE A 33 5.89 4.04 6.68
CA ILE A 33 6.25 4.34 8.08
C ILE A 33 5.11 3.99 9.02
N LEU A 34 3.88 4.39 8.67
CA LEU A 34 2.71 4.18 9.52
C LEU A 34 2.42 2.70 9.76
N VAL A 35 2.63 1.84 8.76
CA VAL A 35 2.44 0.39 8.93
C VAL A 35 3.42 -0.22 9.94
N GLN A 36 4.61 0.37 10.14
CA GLN A 36 5.54 -0.08 11.18
C GLN A 36 5.06 0.26 12.58
N VAL A 37 4.28 1.34 12.73
CA VAL A 37 3.72 1.77 14.02
C VAL A 37 2.45 0.99 14.33
N ASN A 38 1.55 0.85 13.36
CA ASN A 38 0.30 0.12 13.53
C ASN A 38 -0.12 -0.58 12.21
N PRO A 39 0.31 -1.83 12.00
CA PRO A 39 0.01 -2.58 10.79
C PRO A 39 -1.49 -2.72 10.54
N GLU A 40 -2.29 -2.94 11.57
CA GLU A 40 -3.73 -3.19 11.45
C GLU A 40 -4.52 -1.97 10.98
N VAL A 41 -4.12 -0.78 11.43
CA VAL A 41 -4.77 0.47 11.06
C VAL A 41 -4.38 0.91 9.66
N TYR A 42 -3.11 0.75 9.28
CA TYR A 42 -2.57 1.37 8.08
C TYR A 42 -2.26 0.39 6.94
N GLY A 43 -2.12 -0.90 7.20
CA GLY A 43 -1.71 -1.90 6.22
C GLY A 43 -2.72 -2.07 5.09
N SER A 44 -4.01 -2.07 5.39
CA SER A 44 -5.06 -2.13 4.36
C SER A 44 -5.01 -0.93 3.41
N LYS A 45 -4.73 0.27 3.95
CA LYS A 45 -4.59 1.49 3.16
C LYS A 45 -3.29 1.52 2.35
N LEU A 46 -2.19 1.04 2.92
CA LEU A 46 -0.91 0.90 2.22
C LEU A 46 -1.04 -0.08 1.04
N ALA A 47 -1.60 -1.27 1.26
CA ALA A 47 -1.83 -2.26 0.20
C ALA A 47 -2.68 -1.67 -0.94
N HIS A 48 -3.72 -0.91 -0.61
CA HIS A 48 -4.54 -0.24 -1.61
C HIS A 48 -3.75 0.79 -2.44
N VAL A 49 -2.98 1.66 -1.78
CA VAL A 49 -2.19 2.70 -2.45
C VAL A 49 -1.08 2.08 -3.31
N LEU A 50 -0.45 0.99 -2.87
CA LEU A 50 0.54 0.25 -3.67
C LEU A 50 -0.07 -0.28 -4.98
N VAL A 51 -1.28 -0.84 -4.93
CA VAL A 51 -1.99 -1.27 -6.16
C VAL A 51 -2.33 -0.07 -7.06
N GLN A 52 -2.71 1.07 -6.51
CA GLN A 52 -2.97 2.27 -7.35
C GLN A 52 -1.68 2.82 -7.97
N ALA A 53 -0.59 2.83 -7.22
CA ALA A 53 0.71 3.28 -7.70
C ALA A 53 1.30 2.34 -8.76
N SER A 54 1.00 1.04 -8.73
CA SER A 54 1.46 0.12 -9.77
C SER A 54 0.92 0.51 -11.15
N HIS A 55 -0.31 1.01 -11.24
CA HIS A 55 -0.90 1.46 -12.50
C HIS A 55 -0.19 2.68 -13.09
N SER A 56 0.36 3.59 -12.26
CA SER A 56 1.09 4.76 -12.77
C SER A 56 2.48 4.40 -13.31
N VAL A 57 3.02 3.25 -12.92
CA VAL A 57 4.30 2.71 -13.43
C VAL A 57 4.11 1.51 -14.35
N ALA A 58 2.94 1.36 -14.99
CA ALA A 58 2.64 0.23 -15.87
C ALA A 58 3.59 0.11 -17.08
N HIS A 59 4.27 1.21 -17.45
CA HIS A 59 5.31 1.23 -18.48
C HIS A 59 6.66 0.65 -18.01
N LEU A 60 6.79 0.31 -16.72
CA LEU A 60 7.99 -0.28 -16.09
C LEU A 60 7.59 -1.59 -15.38
N PRO A 61 7.56 -2.73 -16.10
CA PRO A 61 7.00 -3.99 -15.58
C PRO A 61 7.64 -4.47 -14.28
N GLU A 62 8.96 -4.33 -14.15
CA GLU A 62 9.69 -4.72 -12.94
C GLU A 62 9.28 -3.88 -11.72
N ARG A 63 9.12 -2.56 -11.91
CA ARG A 63 8.66 -1.66 -10.83
C ARG A 63 7.20 -1.91 -10.48
N GLN A 64 6.37 -2.17 -11.49
CA GLN A 64 4.97 -2.54 -11.29
C GLN A 64 4.85 -3.83 -10.48
N ALA A 65 5.63 -4.86 -10.83
CA ALA A 65 5.67 -6.14 -10.12
C ALA A 65 6.15 -5.98 -8.68
N ALA A 66 7.18 -5.15 -8.44
CA ALA A 66 7.69 -4.88 -7.10
C ALA A 66 6.62 -4.25 -6.19
N LEU A 67 5.88 -3.24 -6.68
CA LEU A 67 4.80 -2.60 -5.92
C LEU A 67 3.65 -3.57 -5.60
N LEU A 68 3.29 -4.43 -6.56
CA LEU A 68 2.22 -5.42 -6.36
C LEU A 68 2.64 -6.54 -5.41
N THR A 69 3.90 -6.98 -5.47
CA THR A 69 4.46 -7.95 -4.53
C THR A 69 4.46 -7.40 -3.11
N GLU A 70 4.85 -6.13 -2.93
CA GLU A 70 4.76 -5.46 -1.64
C GLU A 70 3.30 -5.35 -1.16
N ALA A 71 2.34 -5.03 -2.04
CA ALA A 71 0.93 -4.96 -1.69
C ALA A 71 0.40 -6.29 -1.15
N VAL A 72 0.77 -7.40 -1.79
CA VAL A 72 0.42 -8.75 -1.33
C VAL A 72 1.05 -9.04 0.04
N ALA A 73 2.33 -8.70 0.23
CA ALA A 73 3.02 -8.93 1.51
C ALA A 73 2.35 -8.15 2.66
N VAL A 74 2.04 -6.88 2.45
CA VAL A 74 1.34 -6.04 3.44
C VAL A 74 -0.05 -6.58 3.74
N ALA A 75 -0.81 -6.98 2.71
CA ALA A 75 -2.13 -7.56 2.90
C ALA A 75 -2.10 -8.90 3.64
N ARG A 76 -1.09 -9.74 3.40
CA ARG A 76 -0.91 -11.03 4.10
C ARG A 76 -0.50 -10.86 5.56
N ALA A 77 0.21 -9.77 5.88
CA ALA A 77 0.65 -9.46 7.24
C ALA A 77 -0.48 -8.92 8.15
N LEU A 78 -1.63 -8.52 7.58
CA LEU A 78 -2.79 -8.12 8.38
C LEU A 78 -3.34 -9.30 9.17
N GLU A 79 -3.90 -9.05 10.35
CA GLU A 79 -4.55 -10.07 11.17
C GLU A 79 -5.74 -10.70 10.43
N PRO A 80 -6.03 -12.00 10.63
CA PRO A 80 -7.18 -12.66 10.02
C PRO A 80 -8.52 -11.99 10.34
N ALA A 81 -8.62 -11.36 11.52
CA ALA A 81 -9.81 -10.62 11.97
C ALA A 81 -9.98 -9.27 11.27
N ASN A 82 -8.98 -8.79 10.53
CA ASN A 82 -9.06 -7.52 9.83
C ASN A 82 -10.09 -7.61 8.69
N PRO A 83 -11.18 -6.82 8.73
CA PRO A 83 -12.28 -6.96 7.77
C PRO A 83 -11.86 -6.60 6.34
N TYR A 84 -10.75 -5.88 6.17
CA TYR A 84 -10.26 -5.47 4.86
C TYR A 84 -9.28 -6.46 4.25
N ARG A 85 -8.68 -7.36 5.04
CA ARG A 85 -7.61 -8.27 4.62
C ARG A 85 -7.93 -9.01 3.33
N ALA A 86 -9.06 -9.73 3.31
CA ALA A 86 -9.47 -10.54 2.16
C ALA A 86 -9.64 -9.67 0.90
N LYS A 87 -10.28 -8.51 1.03
CA LYS A 87 -10.55 -7.59 -0.08
C LYS A 87 -9.26 -7.02 -0.67
N VAL A 88 -8.33 -6.55 0.17
CA VAL A 88 -7.09 -5.93 -0.32
C VAL A 88 -6.12 -6.98 -0.86
N LEU A 89 -6.08 -8.17 -0.25
CA LEU A 89 -5.27 -9.29 -0.72
C LEU A 89 -5.73 -9.75 -2.11
N ALA A 90 -7.03 -10.01 -2.29
CA ALA A 90 -7.57 -10.45 -3.57
C ALA A 90 -7.27 -9.44 -4.69
N ARG A 91 -7.40 -8.14 -4.40
CA ARG A 91 -7.12 -7.09 -5.38
C ARG A 91 -5.63 -7.03 -5.77
N ALA A 92 -4.73 -7.20 -4.80
CA ALA A 92 -3.29 -7.21 -5.06
C ALA A 92 -2.87 -8.46 -5.85
N GLU A 93 -3.39 -9.64 -5.49
CA GLU A 93 -3.10 -10.90 -6.18
C GLU A 93 -3.65 -10.89 -7.61
N GLN A 94 -4.87 -10.38 -7.84
CA GLN A 94 -5.44 -10.22 -9.17
C GLN A 94 -4.59 -9.31 -10.06
N ALA A 95 -4.13 -8.18 -9.52
CA ALA A 95 -3.28 -7.26 -10.27
C ALA A 95 -1.90 -7.88 -10.58
N LEU A 96 -1.32 -8.64 -9.64
CA LEU A 96 -0.05 -9.33 -9.86
C LEU A 96 -0.18 -10.48 -10.87
N ALA A 97 -1.27 -11.23 -10.83
CA ALA A 97 -1.56 -12.27 -11.81
C ALA A 97 -1.74 -11.67 -13.22
N ALA A 98 -2.34 -10.49 -13.34
CA ALA A 98 -2.49 -9.81 -14.63
C ALA A 98 -1.14 -9.41 -15.28
N LEU A 99 -0.07 -9.23 -14.49
CA LEU A 99 1.28 -9.01 -15.02
C LEU A 99 1.95 -10.28 -15.57
N THR A 100 1.55 -11.44 -15.05
CA THR A 100 2.10 -12.74 -15.42
C THR A 100 0.96 -13.60 -15.97
N PRO A 101 0.53 -13.37 -17.22
CA PRO A 101 -0.54 -14.16 -17.80
C PRO A 101 -0.15 -15.64 -17.72
N PRO A 102 -1.10 -16.54 -17.42
CA PRO A 102 -0.84 -17.97 -17.40
C PRO A 102 -0.24 -18.34 -18.75
N ARG A 103 0.95 -18.95 -18.75
CA ARG A 103 1.54 -19.49 -19.98
C ARG A 103 0.53 -20.50 -20.52
N ALA A 104 -0.14 -20.16 -21.62
CA ALA A 104 -0.96 -21.11 -22.35
C ALA A 104 -0.07 -22.32 -22.65
N SER A 105 -0.43 -23.46 -22.07
CA SER A 105 0.22 -24.75 -22.27
C SER A 105 -0.39 -25.43 -23.48
#